data_AF-A0A8S9VWY7-F1
#
_entry.id   AF-A0A8S9VWY7-F1
#
_cell.length_a   1.000
_cell.length_b   1.000
_cell.length_c   1.000
_cell.angle_alpha   90.00
_cell.angle_beta   90.00
_cell.angle_gamma   90.00
#
_symmetry.space_group_name_H-M   'P 1'
#
loop_
_entity.id
_entity.type
_entity.pdbx_description
1 polymer ?
#
loop_
_entity_poly.entity_id
_entity_poly.type
_entity_poly.pdbx_seq_one_letter_code
_entity_poly.pdbx_strand_id
1 'polypeptide(L)'
;MDGEATGEIIKNLYNFGKLTAEKGKEFEDVTRQVTKSLGFIGKLTAEKGKEFEEVTKQAAQSLWSIGQTAAKNKLDDTTSQTAESLGIIGKTAAEKGLEGVTIQAVLSLRKVGQIAAKNELEAATGQTAESIGAVGTAAAEKGFERAVLEAAWTLRTVGVIAAEKGLEDATKIVVRSLGAVGTIAIEKEHKFSVAEEAAWFIGGLTISIEEIPDHDSPKKFMKLYKQ
;
A
#
# COMPACT_ATOMS: atom_id res chain seq x y z
N MET A 1 21.95 -3.09 19.68
CA MET A 1 22.08 -2.36 18.40
C MET A 1 21.33 -1.06 18.61
N ASP A 2 22.04 0.06 18.57
CA ASP A 2 21.45 1.39 18.69
C ASP A 2 20.79 1.82 17.37
N GLY A 3 20.06 2.93 17.39
CA GLY A 3 19.37 3.47 16.22
C GLY A 3 20.31 3.85 15.08
N GLU A 4 21.53 4.31 15.40
CA GLU A 4 22.53 4.76 14.43
C GLU A 4 23.08 3.59 13.60
N ALA A 5 23.54 2.53 14.24
CA ALA A 5 24.01 1.32 13.55
C ALA A 5 22.89 0.71 12.69
N THR A 6 21.65 0.73 13.19
CA THR A 6 20.49 0.24 12.43
C THR A 6 20.21 1.09 11.20
N GLY A 7 20.33 2.42 11.31
CA GLY A 7 20.17 3.36 10.20
C GLY A 7 21.20 3.16 9.09
N GLU A 8 22.47 2.90 9.44
CA GLU A 8 23.50 2.62 8.44
C GLU A 8 23.29 1.27 7.74
N ILE A 9 22.81 0.24 8.45
CA ILE A 9 22.41 -1.04 7.83
C ILE A 9 21.29 -0.82 6.81
N ILE A 10 20.26 -0.05 7.17
CA ILE A 10 19.14 0.27 6.28
C ILE A 10 19.64 1.00 5.03
N LYS A 11 20.56 1.97 5.18
CA LYS A 11 21.13 2.72 4.06
C LYS A 11 21.94 1.84 3.11
N ASN A 12 22.73 0.91 3.64
CA ASN A 12 23.49 -0.03 2.82
C ASN A 12 22.56 -0.99 2.06
N LEU A 13 21.55 -1.55 2.74
CA LEU A 13 20.53 -2.36 2.10
C LEU A 13 19.75 -1.57 1.05
N TYR A 14 19.42 -0.30 1.32
CA TYR A 14 18.78 0.58 0.35
C TYR A 14 19.61 0.72 -0.92
N ASN A 15 20.89 1.09 -0.81
CA ASN A 15 21.76 1.29 -1.97
C ASN A 15 21.88 0.00 -2.80
N PHE A 16 22.06 -1.14 -2.14
CA PHE A 16 22.16 -2.43 -2.82
C PHE A 16 20.83 -2.87 -3.46
N GLY A 17 19.72 -2.71 -2.75
CA GLY A 17 18.37 -2.98 -3.27
C GLY A 17 18.02 -2.09 -4.45
N LYS A 18 18.37 -0.81 -4.40
CA LYS A 18 18.15 0.14 -5.49
C LYS A 18 18.92 -0.27 -6.75
N LEU A 19 20.20 -0.56 -6.60
CA LEU A 19 21.06 -0.99 -7.70
C LEU A 19 20.54 -2.27 -8.36
N THR A 20 20.19 -3.28 -7.56
CA THR A 20 19.69 -4.56 -8.08
C THR A 20 18.32 -4.39 -8.76
N ALA A 21 17.43 -3.56 -8.21
CA ALA A 21 16.15 -3.25 -8.85
C ALA A 21 16.35 -2.57 -10.21
N GLU A 22 17.35 -1.71 -10.36
CA GLU A 22 17.70 -1.03 -11.62
C GLU A 22 18.26 -1.97 -12.68
N LYS A 23 18.94 -3.06 -12.25
CA LYS A 23 19.40 -4.12 -13.17
C LYS A 23 18.26 -5.00 -13.69
N GLY A 24 17.07 -4.91 -13.08
CA GLY A 24 15.87 -5.59 -13.57
C GLY A 24 15.84 -7.07 -13.25
N LYS A 25 15.26 -7.87 -14.16
CA LYS A 25 14.80 -9.24 -13.86
C LYS A 25 15.90 -10.21 -13.47
N GLU A 26 17.13 -10.01 -13.97
CA GLU A 26 18.31 -10.82 -13.62
C GLU A 26 18.58 -10.84 -12.11
N PHE A 27 18.27 -9.75 -11.41
CA PHE A 27 18.53 -9.59 -9.98
C PHE A 27 17.26 -9.54 -9.13
N GLU A 28 16.10 -9.91 -9.70
CA GLU A 28 14.80 -9.80 -9.03
C GLU A 28 14.78 -10.54 -7.69
N ASP A 29 15.29 -11.78 -7.64
CA ASP A 29 15.37 -12.54 -6.40
C ASP A 29 16.22 -11.85 -5.34
N VAL A 30 17.34 -11.22 -5.73
CA VAL A 30 18.21 -10.49 -4.81
C VAL A 30 17.50 -9.25 -4.28
N THR A 31 16.85 -8.47 -5.15
CA THR A 31 16.06 -7.30 -4.74
C THR A 31 14.91 -7.71 -3.80
N ARG A 32 14.24 -8.83 -4.09
CA ARG A 32 13.20 -9.39 -3.22
C ARG A 32 13.73 -9.74 -1.84
N GLN A 33 14.93 -10.33 -1.72
CA GLN A 33 15.52 -10.60 -0.40
C GLN A 33 15.92 -9.33 0.36
N VAL A 34 16.37 -8.30 -0.35
CA VAL A 34 16.67 -7.00 0.27
C VAL A 34 15.40 -6.36 0.83
N THR A 35 14.31 -6.38 0.06
CA THR A 35 13.01 -5.82 0.50
C THR A 35 12.39 -6.61 1.66
N LYS A 36 12.57 -7.94 1.71
CA LYS A 36 12.25 -8.75 2.90
C LYS A 36 13.06 -8.32 4.12
N SER A 37 14.37 -8.18 3.97
CA SER A 37 15.28 -7.80 5.06
C SER A 37 14.95 -6.42 5.62
N LEU A 38 14.73 -5.43 4.74
CA LEU A 38 14.27 -4.09 5.14
C LEU A 38 12.91 -4.12 5.82
N GLY A 39 11.98 -4.95 5.35
CA GLY A 39 10.68 -5.17 5.99
C GLY A 39 10.81 -5.71 7.41
N PHE A 40 11.66 -6.72 7.61
CA PHE A 40 11.92 -7.30 8.91
C PHE A 40 12.58 -6.30 9.87
N ILE A 41 13.59 -5.55 9.41
CA ILE A 41 14.22 -4.49 10.21
C ILE A 41 13.19 -3.43 10.58
N GLY A 42 12.41 -2.93 9.61
CA GLY A 42 11.38 -1.93 9.87
C GLY A 42 10.31 -2.41 10.85
N LYS A 43 9.93 -3.68 10.80
CA LYS A 43 9.02 -4.29 11.79
C LYS A 43 9.63 -4.24 13.18
N LEU A 44 10.88 -4.73 13.33
CA LEU A 44 11.56 -4.76 14.62
C LEU A 44 11.75 -3.35 15.21
N THR A 45 12.07 -2.36 14.38
CA THR A 45 12.20 -0.97 14.83
C THR A 45 10.85 -0.37 15.21
N ALA A 46 9.77 -0.68 14.49
CA ALA A 46 8.42 -0.29 14.88
C ALA A 46 8.02 -0.90 16.24
N GLU A 47 8.38 -2.17 16.49
CA GLU A 47 8.12 -2.86 17.76
C GLU A 47 8.81 -2.19 18.96
N LYS A 48 9.95 -1.53 18.75
CA LYS A 48 10.67 -0.74 19.77
C LYS A 48 9.99 0.60 20.09
N GLY A 49 9.00 1.03 19.29
CA GLY A 49 8.22 2.23 19.56
C GLY A 49 8.97 3.52 19.23
N LYS A 50 8.64 4.59 19.97
CA LYS A 50 9.01 5.98 19.62
C LYS A 50 10.53 6.23 19.55
N GLU A 51 11.33 5.51 20.32
CA GLU A 51 12.79 5.62 20.29
C GLU A 51 13.38 5.32 18.90
N PHE A 52 12.74 4.40 18.16
CA PHE A 52 13.18 3.95 16.85
C PHE A 52 12.26 4.45 15.72
N GLU A 53 11.42 5.46 15.99
CA GLU A 53 10.44 5.96 15.02
C GLU A 53 11.12 6.42 13.73
N GLU A 54 12.19 7.22 13.82
CA GLU A 54 12.91 7.74 12.66
C GLU A 54 13.60 6.63 11.85
N VAL A 55 14.18 5.64 12.53
CA VAL A 55 14.78 4.46 11.87
C VAL A 55 13.71 3.65 11.14
N THR A 56 12.51 3.55 11.73
CA THR A 56 11.36 2.88 11.10
C THR A 56 10.89 3.65 9.86
N LYS A 57 10.82 4.99 9.93
CA LYS A 57 10.52 5.85 8.77
C LYS A 57 11.55 5.65 7.66
N GLN A 58 12.83 5.55 8.01
CA GLN A 58 13.91 5.31 7.06
C GLN A 58 13.76 3.95 6.33
N ALA A 59 13.39 2.89 7.06
CA ALA A 59 13.10 1.58 6.46
C ALA A 59 11.93 1.67 5.46
N ALA A 60 10.83 2.32 5.85
CA ALA A 60 9.68 2.51 4.96
C ALA A 60 10.01 3.36 3.72
N GLN A 61 10.84 4.39 3.84
CA GLN A 61 11.31 5.19 2.69
C GLN A 61 12.18 4.40 1.73
N SER A 62 13.09 3.59 2.30
CA SER A 62 13.99 2.74 1.52
C SER A 62 13.20 1.72 0.71
N LEU A 63 12.23 1.05 1.34
CA LEU A 63 11.30 0.15 0.69
C LEU A 63 10.51 0.86 -0.40
N TRP A 64 9.93 2.02 -0.13
CA TRP A 64 9.21 2.79 -1.15
C TRP A 64 10.07 3.08 -2.39
N SER A 65 11.30 3.56 -2.21
CA SER A 65 12.18 3.89 -3.35
C SER A 65 12.58 2.65 -4.15
N ILE A 66 12.82 1.51 -3.50
CA ILE A 66 13.09 0.23 -4.16
C ILE A 66 11.84 -0.26 -4.89
N GLY A 67 10.69 -0.32 -4.21
CA GLY A 67 9.41 -0.77 -4.77
C GLY A 67 8.97 0.07 -5.96
N GLN A 68 9.21 1.38 -5.92
CA GLN A 68 8.98 2.24 -7.08
C GLN A 68 9.84 1.82 -8.28
N THR A 69 11.13 1.54 -8.08
CA THR A 69 11.99 1.08 -9.16
C THR A 69 11.57 -0.30 -9.66
N ALA A 70 11.29 -1.23 -8.75
CA ALA A 70 10.82 -2.57 -9.08
C ALA A 70 9.54 -2.52 -9.93
N ALA A 71 8.57 -1.70 -9.52
CA ALA A 71 7.31 -1.54 -10.26
C ALA A 71 7.54 -0.92 -11.65
N LYS A 72 8.43 0.08 -11.77
CA LYS A 72 8.82 0.67 -13.06
C LYS A 72 9.49 -0.34 -13.99
N ASN A 73 10.30 -1.24 -13.43
CA ASN A 73 10.98 -2.31 -14.14
C ASN A 73 10.15 -3.60 -14.26
N LYS A 74 8.86 -3.54 -13.91
CA LYS A 74 7.90 -4.65 -14.03
C LYS A 74 8.33 -5.93 -13.29
N LEU A 75 8.96 -5.75 -12.13
CA LEU A 75 9.34 -6.83 -11.22
C LEU A 75 8.18 -7.10 -10.26
N ASP A 76 7.18 -7.85 -10.72
CA ASP A 76 5.92 -8.03 -9.99
C ASP A 76 6.14 -8.64 -8.60
N ASP A 77 6.92 -9.72 -8.49
CA ASP A 77 7.20 -10.40 -7.22
C ASP A 77 7.93 -9.49 -6.23
N THR A 78 8.91 -8.72 -6.71
CA THR A 78 9.63 -7.77 -5.85
C THR A 78 8.73 -6.60 -5.44
N THR A 79 7.85 -6.14 -6.32
CA THR A 79 6.92 -5.06 -6.03
C THR A 79 5.88 -5.52 -5.00
N SER A 80 5.33 -6.72 -5.18
CA SER A 80 4.43 -7.39 -4.24
C SER A 80 5.08 -7.56 -2.87
N GLN A 81 6.31 -8.09 -2.83
CA GLN A 81 7.07 -8.22 -1.59
C GLN A 81 7.32 -6.88 -0.89
N THR A 82 7.60 -5.84 -1.67
CA THR A 82 7.81 -4.50 -1.10
C THR A 82 6.53 -3.97 -0.47
N ALA A 83 5.39 -4.18 -1.13
CA ALA A 83 4.09 -3.83 -0.59
C ALA A 83 3.80 -4.59 0.72
N GLU A 84 4.01 -5.90 0.75
CA GLU A 84 3.87 -6.71 1.97
C GLU A 84 4.75 -6.17 3.11
N SER A 85 6.04 -5.92 2.84
CA SER A 85 6.98 -5.36 3.83
C SER A 85 6.52 -4.00 4.37
N LEU A 86 6.03 -3.11 3.50
CA LEU A 86 5.46 -1.82 3.91
C LEU A 86 4.19 -1.99 4.75
N GLY A 87 3.32 -2.93 4.37
CA GLY A 87 2.11 -3.28 5.12
C GLY A 87 2.42 -3.76 6.53
N ILE A 88 3.40 -4.66 6.68
CA ILE A 88 3.87 -5.15 7.97
C ILE A 88 4.38 -4.00 8.85
N ILE A 89 5.22 -3.12 8.29
CA ILE A 89 5.73 -1.95 9.03
C ILE A 89 4.58 -1.05 9.45
N GLY A 90 3.69 -0.69 8.53
CA GLY A 90 2.56 0.21 8.80
C GLY A 90 1.60 -0.35 9.85
N LYS A 91 1.27 -1.64 9.76
CA LYS A 91 0.39 -2.33 10.73
C LYS A 91 1.04 -2.35 12.11
N THR A 92 2.31 -2.76 12.19
CA THR A 92 3.06 -2.79 13.45
C THR A 92 3.19 -1.40 14.05
N ALA A 93 3.44 -0.38 13.22
CA ALA A 93 3.48 1.00 13.65
C ALA A 93 2.14 1.46 14.24
N ALA A 94 1.03 1.13 13.60
CA ALA A 94 -0.30 1.42 14.15
C ALA A 94 -0.47 0.74 15.51
N GLU A 95 -0.20 -0.57 15.58
CA GLU A 95 -0.29 -1.37 16.81
C GLU A 95 0.53 -0.78 17.97
N LYS A 96 1.67 -0.15 17.67
CA LYS A 96 2.60 0.48 18.63
C LYS A 96 2.36 1.97 18.86
N GLY A 97 1.32 2.54 18.28
CA GLY A 97 0.94 3.93 18.52
C GLY A 97 1.78 4.95 17.74
N LEU A 98 2.42 4.55 16.64
CA LEU A 98 3.28 5.37 15.80
C LEU A 98 2.49 5.90 14.59
N GLU A 99 1.56 6.83 14.81
CA GLU A 99 0.67 7.34 13.75
C GLU A 99 1.43 7.93 12.56
N GLY A 100 2.52 8.67 12.81
CA GLY A 100 3.34 9.26 11.74
C GLY A 100 3.94 8.19 10.81
N VAL A 101 4.45 7.10 11.36
CA VAL A 101 4.97 5.95 10.59
C VAL A 101 3.84 5.24 9.86
N THR A 102 2.68 5.10 10.51
CA THR A 102 1.49 4.45 9.92
C THR A 102 1.06 5.19 8.65
N ILE A 103 0.89 6.52 8.74
CA ILE A 103 0.54 7.37 7.59
C ILE A 103 1.61 7.26 6.50
N GLN A 104 2.89 7.30 6.88
CA GLN A 104 3.99 7.19 5.93
C GLN A 104 3.99 5.85 5.19
N ALA A 105 3.70 4.74 5.87
CA ALA A 105 3.58 3.43 5.23
C ALA A 105 2.43 3.42 4.20
N VAL A 106 1.26 3.98 4.54
CA VAL A 106 0.14 4.12 3.61
C VAL A 106 0.52 4.96 2.39
N LEU A 107 1.18 6.11 2.58
CA LEU A 107 1.63 6.97 1.49
C LEU A 107 2.66 6.30 0.57
N SER A 108 3.55 5.50 1.16
CA SER A 108 4.51 4.67 0.44
C SER A 108 3.80 3.60 -0.40
N LEU A 109 2.85 2.89 0.22
CA LEU A 109 2.00 1.90 -0.45
C LEU A 109 1.21 2.52 -1.60
N ARG A 110 0.63 3.72 -1.42
CA ARG A 110 -0.07 4.44 -2.49
C ARG A 110 0.78 4.58 -3.73
N LYS A 111 2.01 5.08 -3.57
CA LYS A 111 2.91 5.31 -4.71
C LYS A 111 3.33 4.01 -5.38
N VAL A 112 3.61 2.96 -4.61
CA VAL A 112 3.94 1.64 -5.16
C VAL A 112 2.75 1.06 -5.92
N GLY A 113 1.57 1.01 -5.29
CA GLY A 113 0.34 0.47 -5.89
C GLY A 113 -0.13 1.21 -7.13
N GLN A 114 -0.04 2.55 -7.16
CA GLN A 114 -0.36 3.33 -8.36
C GLN A 114 0.54 2.97 -9.54
N ILE A 115 1.84 2.73 -9.31
CA ILE A 115 2.77 2.38 -10.37
C ILE A 115 2.56 0.92 -10.78
N ALA A 116 2.37 0.02 -9.82
CA ALA A 116 2.04 -1.39 -10.07
C ALA A 116 0.79 -1.52 -10.94
N ALA A 117 -0.30 -0.85 -10.57
CA ALA A 117 -1.54 -0.87 -11.33
C ALA A 117 -1.36 -0.29 -12.74
N LYS A 118 -0.69 0.86 -12.88
CA LYS A 118 -0.40 1.46 -14.19
C LYS A 118 0.40 0.57 -15.12
N ASN A 119 1.30 -0.24 -14.54
CA ASN A 119 2.13 -1.20 -15.25
C ASN A 119 1.53 -2.61 -15.32
N GLU A 120 0.26 -2.77 -14.94
CA GLU A 120 -0.50 -4.03 -15.04
C GLU A 120 0.13 -5.18 -14.24
N LEU A 121 0.73 -4.85 -13.09
CA LEU A 121 1.27 -5.82 -12.13
C LEU A 121 0.15 -6.28 -11.18
N GLU A 122 -0.63 -7.27 -11.61
CA GLU A 122 -1.83 -7.75 -10.89
C GLU A 122 -1.52 -8.15 -9.44
N ALA A 123 -0.50 -8.99 -9.25
CA ALA A 123 -0.16 -9.54 -7.94
C ALA A 123 0.30 -8.43 -6.99
N ALA A 124 1.21 -7.55 -7.44
CA ALA A 124 1.65 -6.42 -6.64
C ALA A 124 0.54 -5.40 -6.35
N THR A 125 -0.39 -5.19 -7.28
CA THR A 125 -1.53 -4.29 -7.06
C THR A 125 -2.48 -4.85 -6.00
N GLY A 126 -2.82 -6.14 -6.11
CA GLY A 126 -3.59 -6.86 -5.10
C GLY A 126 -2.90 -6.83 -3.73
N GLN A 127 -1.62 -7.20 -3.66
CA GLN A 127 -0.87 -7.21 -2.41
C GLN A 127 -0.77 -5.81 -1.78
N THR A 128 -0.66 -4.77 -2.60
CA THR A 128 -0.70 -3.38 -2.13
C THR A 128 -2.04 -3.07 -1.48
N ALA A 129 -3.14 -3.43 -2.13
CA ALA A 129 -4.49 -3.23 -1.59
C ALA A 129 -4.69 -3.97 -0.26
N GLU A 130 -4.28 -5.24 -0.16
CA GLU A 130 -4.32 -5.99 1.11
C GLU A 130 -3.52 -5.30 2.21
N SER A 131 -2.30 -4.86 1.87
CA SER A 131 -1.41 -4.18 2.81
C SER A 131 -2.01 -2.88 3.31
N ILE A 132 -2.60 -2.06 2.43
CA ILE A 132 -3.28 -0.82 2.82
C ILE A 132 -4.49 -1.14 3.71
N GLY A 133 -5.27 -2.15 3.35
CA GLY A 133 -6.40 -2.62 4.16
C GLY A 133 -5.99 -2.98 5.58
N ALA A 134 -4.96 -3.82 5.72
CA ALA A 134 -4.44 -4.24 7.02
C ALA A 134 -3.89 -3.08 7.86
N VAL A 135 -3.20 -2.12 7.24
CA VAL A 135 -2.73 -0.91 7.91
C VAL A 135 -3.91 -0.02 8.33
N GLY A 136 -4.90 0.15 7.45
CA GLY A 136 -6.09 0.96 7.70
C GLY A 136 -6.98 0.40 8.81
N THR A 137 -7.16 -0.92 8.88
CA THR A 137 -7.91 -1.57 9.97
C THR A 137 -7.18 -1.40 11.29
N ALA A 138 -5.86 -1.63 11.33
CA ALA A 138 -5.07 -1.42 12.53
C ALA A 138 -5.06 0.06 12.98
N ALA A 139 -5.04 1.00 12.04
CA ALA A 139 -5.19 2.43 12.33
C ALA A 139 -6.55 2.75 12.94
N ALA A 140 -7.63 2.16 12.41
CA ALA A 140 -8.98 2.35 12.94
C ALA A 140 -9.12 1.79 14.36
N GLU A 141 -8.57 0.61 14.62
CA GLU A 141 -8.51 0.02 15.97
C GLU A 141 -7.79 0.91 16.99
N LYS A 142 -6.86 1.75 16.52
CA LYS A 142 -6.02 2.64 17.35
C LYS A 142 -6.52 4.06 17.44
N GLY A 143 -7.56 4.41 16.71
CA GLY A 143 -8.10 5.76 16.70
C GLY A 143 -7.33 6.75 15.83
N PHE A 144 -6.54 6.28 14.87
CA PHE A 144 -5.77 7.12 13.98
C PHE A 144 -6.61 7.60 12.80
N GLU A 145 -7.57 8.50 13.06
CA GLU A 145 -8.52 9.03 12.06
C GLU A 145 -7.83 9.43 10.75
N ARG A 146 -6.69 10.13 10.83
CA ARG A 146 -5.95 10.58 9.65
C ARG A 146 -5.37 9.42 8.86
N ALA A 147 -4.83 8.39 9.53
CA ALA A 147 -4.30 7.21 8.87
C ALA A 147 -5.40 6.37 8.22
N VAL A 148 -6.58 6.26 8.86
CA VAL A 148 -7.75 5.57 8.30
C VAL A 148 -8.22 6.27 7.01
N LEU A 149 -8.38 7.59 7.05
CA LEU A 149 -8.78 8.38 5.88
C LEU A 149 -7.77 8.25 4.74
N GLU A 150 -6.48 8.31 5.05
CA GLU A 150 -5.43 8.14 4.04
C GLU A 150 -5.46 6.72 3.44
N ALA A 151 -5.72 5.69 4.24
CA ALA A 151 -5.84 4.31 3.76
C ALA A 151 -7.04 4.14 2.83
N ALA A 152 -8.21 4.67 3.22
CA ALA A 152 -9.42 4.63 2.41
C ALA A 152 -9.24 5.35 1.06
N TRP A 153 -8.69 6.57 1.08
CA TRP A 153 -8.42 7.32 -0.16
C TRP A 153 -7.38 6.61 -1.04
N THR A 154 -6.36 6.04 -0.42
CA THR A 154 -5.34 5.27 -1.15
C THR A 154 -5.95 4.04 -1.82
N LEU A 155 -6.78 3.27 -1.12
CA LEU A 155 -7.50 2.12 -1.67
C LEU A 155 -8.37 2.53 -2.85
N ARG A 156 -9.18 3.58 -2.71
CA ARG A 156 -9.97 4.14 -3.83
C ARG A 156 -9.07 4.45 -5.02
N THR A 157 -7.97 5.17 -4.80
CA THR A 157 -7.08 5.59 -5.88
C THR A 157 -6.43 4.42 -6.61
N VAL A 158 -5.96 3.41 -5.89
CA VAL A 158 -5.37 2.19 -6.48
C VAL A 158 -6.45 1.39 -7.20
N GLY A 159 -7.64 1.24 -6.60
CA GLY A 159 -8.77 0.51 -7.19
C GLY A 159 -9.30 1.12 -8.48
N VAL A 160 -9.41 2.45 -8.54
CA VAL A 160 -9.76 3.20 -9.75
C VAL A 160 -8.80 2.83 -10.90
N ILE A 161 -7.49 2.88 -10.65
CA ILE A 161 -6.49 2.55 -11.68
C ILE A 161 -6.54 1.06 -12.03
N ALA A 162 -6.71 0.18 -11.03
CA ALA A 162 -6.82 -1.26 -11.25
C ALA A 162 -8.02 -1.60 -12.15
N ALA A 163 -9.19 -1.01 -11.87
CA ALA A 163 -10.38 -1.17 -12.68
C ALA A 163 -10.20 -0.64 -14.11
N GLU A 164 -9.60 0.55 -14.29
CA GLU A 164 -9.26 1.11 -15.61
C GLU A 164 -8.39 0.18 -16.45
N LYS A 165 -7.52 -0.57 -15.76
CA LYS A 165 -6.56 -1.48 -16.36
C LYS A 165 -7.06 -2.91 -16.51
N GLY A 166 -8.29 -3.20 -16.06
CA GLY A 166 -8.86 -4.55 -16.10
C GLY A 166 -8.21 -5.52 -15.12
N LEU A 167 -7.60 -5.03 -14.04
CA LEU A 167 -6.99 -5.85 -13.00
C LEU A 167 -8.07 -6.36 -12.03
N GLU A 168 -8.82 -7.36 -12.47
CA GLU A 168 -10.06 -7.80 -11.82
C GLU A 168 -9.84 -8.30 -10.38
N ASP A 169 -8.80 -9.09 -10.17
CA ASP A 169 -8.54 -9.68 -8.86
C ASP A 169 -8.03 -8.63 -7.88
N ALA A 170 -7.14 -7.75 -8.34
CA ALA A 170 -6.71 -6.59 -7.57
C ALA A 170 -7.91 -5.67 -7.23
N THR A 171 -8.85 -5.47 -8.15
CA THR A 171 -10.05 -4.66 -7.92
C THR A 171 -10.95 -5.27 -6.84
N LYS A 172 -11.18 -6.60 -6.90
CA LYS A 172 -11.94 -7.33 -5.86
C LYS A 172 -11.27 -7.20 -4.49
N ILE A 173 -9.93 -7.30 -4.45
CA ILE A 173 -9.17 -7.13 -3.21
C ILE A 173 -9.35 -5.71 -2.67
N VAL A 174 -9.24 -4.67 -3.51
CA VAL A 174 -9.46 -3.28 -3.07
C VAL A 174 -10.83 -3.10 -2.44
N VAL A 175 -11.89 -3.62 -3.07
CA VAL A 175 -13.25 -3.55 -2.55
C VAL A 175 -13.35 -4.21 -1.17
N ARG A 176 -12.79 -5.41 -1.01
CA ARG A 176 -12.78 -6.12 0.28
C ARG A 176 -12.00 -5.34 1.34
N SER A 177 -10.82 -4.84 1.00
CA SER A 177 -9.97 -4.07 1.90
C SER A 177 -10.65 -2.77 2.35
N LEU A 178 -11.31 -2.05 1.42
CA LEU A 178 -12.02 -0.82 1.73
C LEU A 178 -13.25 -1.08 2.62
N GLY A 179 -14.00 -2.16 2.33
CA GLY A 179 -15.12 -2.60 3.18
C GLY A 179 -14.67 -2.96 4.59
N ALA A 180 -13.54 -3.66 4.75
CA ALA A 180 -12.97 -3.98 6.06
C ALA A 180 -12.57 -2.72 6.84
N VAL A 181 -11.86 -1.78 6.21
CA VAL A 181 -11.47 -0.50 6.83
C VAL A 181 -12.72 0.29 7.26
N GLY A 182 -13.72 0.40 6.39
CA GLY A 182 -14.97 1.11 6.68
C GLY A 182 -15.76 0.48 7.82
N THR A 183 -15.86 -0.85 7.87
CA THR A 183 -16.58 -1.58 8.92
C THR A 183 -15.94 -1.31 10.29
N ILE A 184 -14.62 -1.50 10.41
CA ILE A 184 -13.90 -1.26 11.66
C ILE A 184 -13.95 0.23 12.04
N ALA A 185 -13.91 1.14 11.06
CA ALA A 185 -14.04 2.58 11.33
C ALA A 185 -15.39 2.92 11.99
N ILE A 186 -16.49 2.35 11.50
CA ILE A 186 -17.82 2.52 12.10
C ILE A 186 -17.87 1.96 13.52
N GLU A 187 -17.39 0.72 13.72
CA GLU A 187 -17.39 0.06 15.04
C GLU A 187 -16.61 0.84 16.10
N LYS A 188 -15.57 1.58 15.68
CA LYS A 188 -14.74 2.41 16.55
C LYS A 188 -15.20 3.87 16.63
N GLU A 189 -16.41 4.15 16.15
CA GLU A 189 -17.03 5.48 16.12
C GLU A 189 -16.18 6.54 15.42
N HIS A 190 -15.33 6.14 14.47
CA HIS A 190 -14.64 7.07 13.59
C HIS A 190 -15.66 7.70 12.66
N LYS A 191 -15.52 9.01 12.41
CA LYS A 191 -16.47 9.84 11.65
C LYS A 191 -17.02 9.12 10.40
N PHE A 192 -18.31 9.33 10.17
CA PHE A 192 -19.14 8.85 9.06
C PHE A 192 -18.51 8.89 7.66
N SER A 193 -17.51 9.75 7.44
CA SER A 193 -16.91 10.01 6.12
C SER A 193 -16.18 8.81 5.51
N VAL A 194 -15.58 7.92 6.31
CA VAL A 194 -14.85 6.74 5.77
C VAL A 194 -15.84 5.70 5.22
N ALA A 195 -16.91 5.46 5.95
CA ALA A 195 -17.97 4.53 5.56
C ALA A 195 -18.73 5.01 4.33
N GLU A 196 -19.02 6.31 4.29
CA GLU A 196 -19.65 6.95 3.13
C GLU A 196 -18.76 6.84 1.88
N GLU A 197 -17.46 7.12 2.00
CA GLU A 197 -16.50 6.96 0.91
C GLU A 197 -16.41 5.51 0.42
N ALA A 198 -16.40 4.54 1.34
CA ALA A 198 -16.42 3.12 1.02
C ALA A 198 -17.70 2.72 0.27
N ALA A 199 -18.87 3.13 0.78
CA ALA A 199 -20.16 2.85 0.18
C ALA A 199 -20.28 3.46 -1.22
N TRP A 200 -19.86 4.73 -1.39
CA TRP A 200 -19.86 5.41 -2.69
C TRP A 200 -18.95 4.73 -3.71
N PHE A 201 -17.73 4.38 -3.32
CA PHE A 201 -16.80 3.72 -4.23
C PHE A 201 -17.30 2.34 -4.65
N ILE A 202 -17.78 1.53 -3.70
CA ILE A 202 -18.30 0.20 -3.96
C ILE A 202 -19.56 0.29 -4.84
N GLY A 203 -20.48 1.20 -4.52
CA GLY A 203 -21.68 1.44 -5.33
C GLY A 203 -21.36 1.83 -6.77
N GLY A 204 -20.40 2.75 -6.96
CA GLY A 204 -19.96 3.17 -8.30
C GLY A 204 -19.33 2.04 -9.13
N LEU A 205 -18.55 1.16 -8.50
CA LEU A 205 -18.01 -0.02 -9.17
C LEU A 205 -19.09 -1.05 -9.52
N THR A 206 -20.09 -1.24 -8.65
CA THR A 206 -21.16 -2.25 -8.85
C THR A 206 -22.10 -1.85 -9.98
N ILE A 207 -22.48 -0.57 -10.07
CA ILE A 207 -23.29 -0.03 -11.18
C ILE A 207 -22.55 -0.15 -12.51
N SER A 208 -21.22 -0.02 -12.52
CA SER A 208 -20.40 -0.17 -13.71
C SER A 208 -20.30 -1.62 -14.23
N ILE A 209 -20.73 -2.62 -13.43
CA ILE A 209 -20.72 -4.05 -13.79
C ILE A 209 -22.09 -4.52 -14.32
N GLU A 210 -23.20 -3.89 -13.92
CA GLU A 210 -24.56 -4.30 -14.33
C GLU A 210 -25.02 -3.72 -15.68
N GLU A 211 -24.43 -2.64 -16.21
CA GLU A 211 -24.78 -2.05 -17.51
C GLU A 211 -23.82 -2.42 -18.67
N ILE A 212 -23.55 -3.71 -18.91
CA ILE A 212 -22.86 -4.14 -20.14
C ILE A 212 -23.72 -5.14 -20.94
N PRO A 213 -24.60 -4.67 -21.84
CA PRO A 213 -24.73 -5.30 -23.14
C PRO A 213 -23.53 -4.87 -24.01
N ASP A 214 -22.95 -5.86 -24.69
CA ASP A 214 -21.82 -5.81 -25.62
C ASP A 214 -21.50 -4.44 -26.28
N HIS A 215 -20.20 -4.11 -26.33
CA HIS A 215 -19.58 -3.02 -27.09
C HIS A 215 -19.83 -1.55 -26.64
N ASP A 216 -19.28 -1.11 -25.51
CA ASP A 216 -18.31 0.00 -25.46
C ASP A 216 -17.80 0.26 -24.02
N SER A 217 -16.47 0.36 -23.90
CA SER A 217 -15.68 0.20 -22.65
C SER A 217 -16.03 1.07 -21.41
N PRO A 218 -15.58 0.66 -20.19
CA PRO A 218 -15.59 1.42 -18.92
C PRO A 218 -14.99 2.84 -18.97
N LYS A 219 -14.34 3.21 -20.06
CA LYS A 219 -13.66 4.51 -20.28
C LYS A 219 -14.62 5.71 -20.35
N LYS A 220 -15.89 5.49 -20.69
CA LYS A 220 -16.85 6.59 -20.86
C LYS A 220 -17.39 7.11 -19.52
N PHE A 221 -17.55 6.24 -18.53
CA PHE A 221 -18.02 6.63 -17.19
C PHE A 221 -16.94 7.35 -16.38
N MET A 222 -15.66 6.97 -16.51
CA MET A 222 -14.57 7.63 -15.78
C MET A 222 -14.21 9.03 -16.28
N LYS A 223 -14.71 9.46 -17.45
CA LYS A 223 -14.58 10.85 -17.91
C LYS A 223 -15.41 11.85 -17.09
N LEU A 224 -16.46 11.40 -16.41
CA LEU A 224 -17.26 12.25 -15.50
C LEU A 224 -16.56 12.49 -14.15
N TYR A 225 -15.56 11.68 -13.79
CA TYR A 225 -14.85 11.74 -12.50
C TYR A 225 -13.62 12.67 -12.48
N LYS A 226 -13.49 13.59 -13.46
CA LYS A 226 -12.37 14.56 -13.58
C LYS A 226 -12.77 16.03 -13.40
N GLN A 227 -13.98 16.33 -12.94
CA GLN A 227 -14.40 17.67 -12.50
C GLN A 227 -14.50 17.71 -10.98
#